data_AF-A0A2E1BT00-F1
#
_entry.id   AF-A0A2E1BT00-F1
#
_cell.length_a   1.000
_cell.length_b   1.000
_cell.length_c   1.000
_cell.angle_alpha   90.00
_cell.angle_beta   90.00
_cell.angle_gamma   90.00
#
_symmetry.space_group_name_H-M   'P 1'
#
loop_
_entity.id
_entity.type
_entity.pdbx_description
1 polymer ?
#
loop_
_entity_poly.entity_id
_entity_poly.type
_entity_poly.pdbx_seq_one_letter_code
_entity_poly.pdbx_strand_id
1 'polypeptide(L)'
;MIKFLKIITTILIISPKILMSADMSGYLLNKAIEEFNNKNYESAYKSLTNIAPTGNPVANYLLGQMYLKGLGIEPNYKIAYDKILYSSQKLFKHDKSLAIESQITLSNMYANGIGTDIDESKAYMWSFIAYKTSENIHLTYLESLQSSISAEDIKNIEEKGLRLLKNIIKD
;
A
#
# COMPACT_ATOMS: atom_id res chain seq x y z
N MET A 1 16.40 -3.47 -62.27
CA MET A 1 15.79 -4.75 -61.82
C MET A 1 16.44 -5.13 -60.48
N ILE A 2 15.95 -4.56 -59.38
CA ILE A 2 15.27 -5.24 -58.24
C ILE A 2 16.23 -5.88 -57.21
N LYS A 3 16.37 -5.19 -56.06
CA LYS A 3 16.36 -5.62 -54.64
C LYS A 3 17.40 -6.70 -54.20
N PHE A 4 18.09 -6.61 -53.06
CA PHE A 4 17.53 -6.51 -51.71
C PHE A 4 18.56 -5.94 -50.72
N LEU A 5 18.19 -4.84 -50.09
CA LEU A 5 18.77 -4.32 -48.86
C LEU A 5 18.36 -5.28 -47.73
N LYS A 6 19.29 -6.05 -47.15
CA LYS A 6 19.04 -6.79 -45.90
C LYS A 6 18.96 -5.78 -44.76
N ILE A 7 17.76 -5.27 -44.52
CA ILE A 7 17.42 -4.60 -43.27
C ILE A 7 17.55 -5.70 -42.20
N ILE A 8 18.63 -5.66 -41.44
CA ILE A 8 18.72 -6.38 -40.17
C ILE A 8 17.75 -5.67 -39.24
N THR A 9 16.49 -6.08 -39.29
CA THR A 9 15.53 -5.79 -38.24
C THR A 9 16.00 -6.56 -37.02
N THR A 10 16.72 -5.88 -36.14
CA THR A 10 16.87 -6.32 -34.75
C THR A 10 15.48 -6.27 -34.13
N ILE A 11 14.67 -7.30 -34.36
CA ILE A 11 13.51 -7.59 -33.52
C ILE A 11 14.12 -7.89 -32.16
N LEU A 12 14.00 -6.95 -31.22
CA LEU A 12 14.19 -7.22 -29.81
C LEU A 12 13.21 -8.34 -29.48
N ILE A 13 13.67 -9.59 -29.46
CA ILE A 13 12.89 -10.72 -28.98
C ILE A 13 12.77 -10.51 -27.47
N ILE A 14 11.79 -9.70 -27.06
CA ILE A 14 11.29 -9.76 -25.70
C ILE A 14 10.70 -11.16 -25.61
N SER A 15 11.46 -12.09 -25.04
CA SER A 15 11.10 -13.50 -25.03
C SER A 15 9.69 -13.68 -24.45
N PRO A 16 8.86 -14.60 -24.98
CA PRO A 16 7.51 -14.85 -24.46
C PRO A 16 7.49 -15.18 -22.95
N LYS A 17 8.61 -15.62 -22.38
CA LYS A 17 8.80 -15.79 -20.94
C LYS A 17 8.58 -14.51 -20.12
N ILE A 18 8.93 -13.33 -20.66
CA ILE A 18 8.77 -12.05 -19.94
C ILE A 18 7.30 -11.65 -19.89
N LEU A 19 6.56 -11.81 -21.00
CA LEU A 19 5.12 -11.51 -21.06
C LEU A 19 4.32 -12.43 -20.13
N MET A 20 4.63 -13.74 -20.14
CA MET A 20 4.01 -14.72 -19.24
C MET A 20 4.29 -14.43 -17.76
N SER A 21 5.43 -13.84 -17.40
CA SER A 21 5.80 -13.60 -16.00
C SER A 21 4.99 -12.47 -15.35
N ALA A 22 4.65 -11.42 -16.09
CA ALA A 22 3.83 -10.31 -15.60
C ALA A 22 2.38 -10.76 -15.41
N ASP A 23 1.81 -11.45 -16.41
CA ASP A 23 0.44 -11.97 -16.36
C ASP A 23 0.28 -13.01 -15.23
N MET A 24 1.29 -13.85 -15.01
CA MET A 24 1.28 -14.82 -13.91
C MET A 24 1.32 -14.13 -12.54
N SER A 25 2.09 -13.05 -12.38
CA SER A 25 2.15 -12.32 -11.11
C SER A 25 0.80 -11.69 -10.73
N GLY A 26 0.08 -11.13 -11.71
CA GLY A 26 -1.27 -10.60 -11.53
C GLY A 26 -2.28 -11.70 -11.21
N TYR A 27 -2.21 -12.83 -11.92
CA TYR A 27 -3.06 -13.99 -11.65
C TYR A 27 -2.86 -14.53 -10.23
N LEU A 28 -1.61 -14.70 -9.78
CA LEU A 28 -1.31 -15.18 -8.43
C LEU A 28 -1.82 -14.22 -7.36
N LEU A 29 -1.69 -12.91 -7.57
CA LEU A 29 -2.24 -11.90 -6.66
C LEU A 29 -3.77 -11.97 -6.59
N ASN A 30 -4.45 -12.03 -7.74
CA ASN A 30 -5.91 -12.11 -7.76
C ASN A 30 -6.43 -13.35 -7.04
N LYS A 31 -5.78 -14.50 -7.24
CA LYS A 31 -6.09 -15.72 -6.50
C LYS A 31 -5.90 -15.54 -4.99
N ALA A 32 -4.79 -14.92 -4.57
CA ALA A 32 -4.52 -14.66 -3.16
C ALA A 32 -5.56 -13.71 -2.53
N ILE A 33 -6.01 -12.70 -3.28
CA ILE A 33 -7.09 -11.79 -2.88
C ILE A 33 -8.41 -12.56 -2.73
N GLU A 34 -8.74 -13.45 -3.67
CA GLU A 34 -9.93 -14.30 -3.60
C GLU A 34 -9.88 -15.22 -2.37
N GLU A 35 -8.75 -15.88 -2.11
CA GLU A 35 -8.53 -16.69 -0.91
C GLU A 35 -8.75 -15.85 0.36
N PHE A 36 -8.20 -14.63 0.41
CA PHE A 36 -8.38 -13.72 1.53
C PHE A 36 -9.86 -13.33 1.73
N ASN A 37 -10.55 -12.94 0.66
CA ASN A 37 -11.95 -12.50 0.70
C ASN A 37 -12.91 -13.65 1.08
N ASN A 38 -12.61 -14.87 0.64
CA ASN A 38 -13.33 -16.08 0.99
C ASN A 38 -12.97 -16.62 2.39
N LYS A 39 -12.16 -15.89 3.16
CA LYS A 39 -11.70 -16.24 4.51
C LYS A 39 -10.84 -17.51 4.57
N ASN A 40 -10.29 -17.93 3.44
CA ASN A 40 -9.31 -19.01 3.34
C ASN A 40 -7.92 -18.48 3.74
N TYR A 41 -7.81 -17.98 4.97
CA TYR A 41 -6.68 -17.17 5.40
C TYR A 41 -5.35 -17.92 5.42
N GLU A 42 -5.33 -19.22 5.71
CA GLU A 42 -4.08 -20.00 5.66
C GLU A 42 -3.51 -20.07 4.22
N SER A 43 -4.38 -20.32 3.23
CA SER A 43 -4.00 -20.29 1.81
C SER A 43 -3.57 -18.89 1.37
N ALA A 44 -4.36 -17.88 1.73
CA ALA A 44 -4.03 -16.48 1.44
C ALA A 44 -2.68 -16.10 2.04
N TYR A 45 -2.38 -16.50 3.27
CA TYR A 45 -1.11 -16.23 3.95
C TYR A 45 0.05 -16.82 3.15
N LYS A 46 -0.06 -18.09 2.76
CA LYS A 46 0.95 -18.78 1.96
C LYS A 46 1.17 -18.10 0.61
N SER A 47 0.10 -17.69 -0.07
CA SER A 47 0.21 -16.99 -1.35
C SER A 47 0.84 -15.60 -1.17
N LEU A 48 0.33 -14.80 -0.23
CA LEU A 48 0.75 -13.42 0.02
C LEU A 48 2.19 -13.33 0.54
N THR A 49 2.65 -14.28 1.34
CA THR A 49 4.06 -14.33 1.81
C THR A 49 5.06 -14.55 0.68
N ASN A 50 4.63 -15.18 -0.43
CA ASN A 50 5.46 -15.33 -1.62
C ASN A 50 5.41 -14.09 -2.54
N ILE A 51 4.29 -13.35 -2.54
CA ILE A 51 4.09 -12.20 -3.43
C ILE A 51 4.63 -10.90 -2.81
N ALA A 52 4.41 -10.66 -1.52
CA ALA A 52 4.81 -9.43 -0.83
C ALA A 52 6.30 -9.05 -0.98
N PRO A 53 7.27 -10.00 -0.93
CA PRO A 53 8.69 -9.71 -1.13
C PRO A 53 9.05 -9.16 -2.52
N THR A 54 8.16 -9.31 -3.51
CA THR A 54 8.36 -8.73 -4.86
C THR A 54 8.09 -7.21 -4.90
N GLY A 55 7.76 -6.61 -3.76
CA GLY A 55 7.42 -5.20 -3.65
C GLY A 55 5.97 -4.89 -4.01
N ASN A 56 5.12 -5.91 -4.21
CA ASN A 56 3.72 -5.69 -4.54
C ASN A 56 2.96 -5.02 -3.36
N PRO A 57 2.44 -3.79 -3.51
CA PRO A 57 1.90 -3.04 -2.39
C PRO A 57 0.53 -3.56 -1.93
N VAL A 58 -0.25 -4.20 -2.81
CA VAL A 58 -1.52 -4.85 -2.46
C VAL A 58 -1.26 -6.07 -1.58
N ALA A 59 -0.30 -6.91 -1.97
CA ALA A 59 0.07 -8.09 -1.18
C ALA A 59 0.64 -7.71 0.20
N ASN A 60 1.47 -6.66 0.26
CA ASN A 60 1.97 -6.15 1.55
C ASN A 60 0.82 -5.64 2.43
N TYR A 61 -0.19 -4.97 1.88
CA TYR A 61 -1.31 -4.46 2.67
C TYR A 61 -2.13 -5.61 3.27
N LEU A 62 -2.49 -6.59 2.44
CA LEU A 62 -3.25 -7.76 2.90
C LEU A 62 -2.47 -8.56 3.92
N LEU A 63 -1.19 -8.83 3.69
CA LEU A 63 -0.35 -9.52 4.67
C LEU A 63 -0.22 -8.72 5.97
N GLY A 64 -0.14 -7.39 5.89
CA GLY A 64 -0.17 -6.50 7.04
C GLY A 64 -1.48 -6.62 7.83
N GLN A 65 -2.63 -6.65 7.14
CA GLN A 65 -3.94 -6.86 7.76
C GLN A 65 -4.06 -8.22 8.44
N MET A 66 -3.45 -9.27 7.86
CA MET A 66 -3.44 -10.61 8.47
C MET A 66 -2.68 -10.62 9.79
N TYR A 67 -1.48 -10.05 9.82
CA TYR A 67 -0.71 -9.92 11.06
C TYR A 67 -1.35 -8.96 12.07
N LEU A 68 -2.07 -7.93 11.61
CA LEU A 68 -2.76 -6.99 12.49
C LEU A 68 -3.95 -7.65 13.21
N LYS A 69 -4.70 -8.49 12.48
CA LYS A 69 -5.98 -9.05 12.95
C LYS A 69 -5.90 -10.53 13.36
N GLY A 70 -4.75 -11.18 13.20
CA GLY A 70 -4.59 -12.61 13.47
C GLY A 70 -5.34 -13.52 12.48
N LEU A 71 -5.40 -13.14 11.20
CA LEU A 71 -6.17 -13.88 10.20
C LEU A 71 -5.34 -15.02 9.61
N GLY A 72 -5.60 -16.26 10.05
CA GLY A 72 -4.90 -17.46 9.56
C GLY A 72 -3.42 -17.54 9.97
N ILE A 73 -2.97 -16.62 10.83
CA ILE A 73 -1.61 -16.57 11.39
C ILE A 73 -1.68 -15.86 12.75
N GLU A 74 -0.74 -16.17 13.65
CA GLU A 74 -0.60 -15.44 14.90
C GLU A 74 -0.36 -13.94 14.66
N PRO A 75 -1.02 -13.05 15.43
CA PRO A 75 -0.80 -11.62 15.30
C PRO A 75 0.66 -11.23 15.52
N ASN A 76 1.15 -10.29 14.71
CA ASN A 76 2.44 -9.65 14.92
C ASN A 76 2.37 -8.19 14.51
N TYR A 77 2.16 -7.31 15.49
CA TYR A 77 1.92 -5.90 15.23
C TYR A 77 3.11 -5.18 14.62
N LYS A 78 4.34 -5.62 14.91
CA LYS A 78 5.54 -5.01 14.31
C LYS A 78 5.62 -5.31 12.82
N ILE A 79 5.40 -6.58 12.43
CA ILE A 79 5.37 -6.96 11.02
C ILE A 79 4.19 -6.29 10.31
N ALA A 80 3.01 -6.23 10.96
CA ALA A 80 1.85 -5.52 10.43
C ALA A 80 2.20 -4.06 10.12
N TYR A 81 2.84 -3.36 11.07
CA TYR A 81 3.24 -1.97 10.92
C TYR A 81 4.16 -1.78 9.71
N ASP A 82 5.23 -2.57 9.59
CA ASP A 82 6.19 -2.42 8.49
C ASP A 82 5.53 -2.64 7.12
N LYS A 83 4.62 -3.61 7.04
CA LYS A 83 3.89 -3.96 5.82
C LYS A 83 2.86 -2.89 5.44
N ILE A 84 2.09 -2.40 6.39
CA ILE A 84 1.12 -1.31 6.19
C ILE A 84 1.83 0.00 5.84
N LEU A 85 2.96 0.32 6.49
CA LEU A 85 3.76 1.51 6.17
C LEU A 85 4.22 1.51 4.71
N TYR A 86 4.75 0.38 4.24
CA TYR A 86 5.15 0.22 2.84
C TYR A 86 3.97 0.45 1.90
N SER A 87 2.83 -0.20 2.17
CA SER A 87 1.64 -0.10 1.33
C SER A 87 1.05 1.31 1.28
N SER A 88 1.01 2.03 2.40
CA SER A 88 0.49 3.41 2.48
C SER A 88 1.26 4.40 1.60
N GLN A 89 2.53 4.08 1.28
CA GLN A 89 3.38 4.88 0.40
C GLN A 89 3.29 4.47 -1.07
N LYS A 90 3.00 3.21 -1.36
CA LYS A 90 3.16 2.62 -2.71
C LYS A 90 1.86 2.22 -3.39
N LEU A 91 0.74 2.13 -2.66
CA LEU A 91 -0.53 1.70 -3.23
C LEU A 91 -1.16 2.70 -4.20
N PHE A 92 -0.88 4.00 -4.07
CA PHE A 92 -1.69 5.04 -4.71
C PHE A 92 -1.80 4.92 -6.24
N LYS A 93 -0.74 4.46 -6.91
CA LYS A 93 -0.75 4.22 -8.37
C LYS A 93 -1.45 2.94 -8.80
N HIS A 94 -1.60 1.99 -7.89
CA HIS A 94 -2.20 0.69 -8.17
C HIS A 94 -3.68 0.68 -7.82
N ASP A 95 -4.03 1.21 -6.65
CA ASP A 95 -5.39 1.26 -6.13
C ASP A 95 -5.52 2.43 -5.15
N LYS A 96 -6.22 3.49 -5.55
CA LYS A 96 -6.42 4.69 -4.73
C LYS A 96 -7.27 4.41 -3.50
N SER A 97 -8.30 3.56 -3.63
CA SER A 97 -9.18 3.23 -2.51
C SER A 97 -8.42 2.45 -1.46
N LEU A 98 -7.67 1.43 -1.88
CA LEU A 98 -6.85 0.63 -0.98
C LEU A 98 -5.72 1.46 -0.36
N ALA A 99 -5.15 2.42 -1.10
CA ALA A 99 -4.17 3.34 -0.55
C ALA A 99 -4.74 4.17 0.61
N ILE A 100 -5.95 4.70 0.45
CA ILE A 100 -6.65 5.45 1.49
C ILE A 100 -6.89 4.55 2.71
N GLU A 101 -7.37 3.32 2.53
CA GLU A 101 -7.56 2.37 3.63
C GLU A 101 -6.26 2.04 4.37
N SER A 102 -5.16 1.84 3.64
CA SER A 102 -3.83 1.61 4.21
C SER A 102 -3.35 2.81 5.02
N GLN A 103 -3.53 4.02 4.50
CA GLN A 103 -3.13 5.27 5.17
C GLN A 103 -3.94 5.51 6.45
N ILE A 104 -5.24 5.22 6.44
CA ILE A 104 -6.09 5.27 7.64
C ILE A 104 -5.67 4.20 8.65
N THR A 105 -5.38 2.98 8.18
CA THR A 105 -4.88 1.91 9.05
C THR A 105 -3.58 2.34 9.73
N LEU A 106 -2.63 2.89 8.98
CA LEU A 106 -1.37 3.39 9.51
C LEU A 106 -1.57 4.54 10.51
N SER A 107 -2.48 5.46 10.22
CA SER A 107 -2.85 6.55 11.14
C SER A 107 -3.33 6.01 12.48
N ASN A 108 -4.24 5.03 12.46
CA ASN A 108 -4.73 4.36 13.67
C ASN A 108 -3.61 3.64 14.43
N MET A 109 -2.68 3.01 13.71
CA MET A 109 -1.53 2.33 14.34
C MET A 109 -0.65 3.32 15.10
N TYR A 110 -0.39 4.50 14.54
CA TYR A 110 0.33 5.56 15.25
C TYR A 110 -0.45 6.15 16.42
N ALA A 111 -1.76 6.36 16.28
CA ALA A 111 -2.58 6.92 17.35
C ALA A 111 -2.65 6.00 18.59
N ASN A 112 -2.62 4.68 18.36
CA ASN A 112 -2.80 3.67 19.41
C ASN A 112 -1.51 2.93 19.79
N GLY A 113 -0.37 3.24 19.15
CA GLY A 113 0.89 2.55 19.39
C GLY A 113 0.87 1.07 19.00
N ILE A 114 0.17 0.71 17.92
CA ILE A 114 0.06 -0.68 17.46
C ILE A 114 1.26 -0.99 16.57
N GLY A 115 2.24 -1.74 17.09
CA GLY A 115 3.45 -2.11 16.34
C GLY A 115 4.48 -0.98 16.19
N THR A 116 4.19 0.18 16.78
CA THR A 116 4.98 1.41 16.81
C THR A 116 4.73 2.13 18.14
N ASP A 117 5.54 3.12 18.48
CA ASP A 117 5.20 4.04 19.57
C ASP A 117 4.02 4.94 19.19
N ILE A 118 3.30 5.43 20.19
CA ILE A 118 2.24 6.44 19.99
C ILE A 118 2.87 7.71 19.41
N ASP A 119 2.34 8.18 18.28
CA ASP A 119 2.80 9.39 17.60
C ASP A 119 1.61 10.09 16.95
N GLU A 120 0.96 10.97 17.72
CA GLU A 120 -0.23 11.71 17.28
C GLU A 120 0.04 12.60 16.07
N SER A 121 1.26 13.14 15.95
CA SER A 121 1.66 13.95 14.79
C SER A 121 1.68 13.11 13.51
N LYS A 122 2.25 11.90 13.55
CA LYS A 122 2.21 10.99 12.39
C LYS A 122 0.82 10.44 12.14
N ALA A 123 0.05 10.14 13.19
CA ALA A 123 -1.35 9.75 13.05
C ALA A 123 -2.14 10.81 12.27
N TYR A 124 -2.03 12.07 12.71
CA TYR A 124 -2.65 13.22 12.05
C TYR A 124 -2.19 13.35 10.60
N MET A 125 -0.88 13.31 10.36
CA MET A 125 -0.31 13.45 9.02
C MET A 125 -0.85 12.41 8.04
N TRP A 126 -0.90 11.13 8.43
CA TRP A 126 -1.39 10.06 7.55
C TRP A 126 -2.91 10.14 7.32
N SER A 127 -3.68 10.54 8.33
CA SER A 127 -5.11 10.82 8.20
C SER A 127 -5.37 12.00 7.25
N PHE A 128 -4.55 13.05 7.36
CA PHE A 128 -4.61 14.21 6.48
C PHE A 128 -4.31 13.83 5.02
N ILE A 129 -3.27 13.03 4.78
CA ILE A 129 -2.93 12.52 3.43
C ILE A 129 -4.12 11.76 2.83
N ALA A 130 -4.72 10.84 3.59
CA ALA A 130 -5.91 10.11 3.17
C ALA A 130 -7.06 11.06 2.82
N TYR A 131 -7.37 12.00 3.73
CA TYR A 131 -8.41 13.02 3.53
C TYR A 131 -8.19 13.86 2.26
N LYS A 132 -6.95 14.30 1.99
CA LYS A 132 -6.63 15.09 0.79
C LYS A 132 -6.86 14.35 -0.52
N THR A 133 -6.94 13.02 -0.47
CA THR A 133 -7.10 12.17 -1.66
C THR A 133 -8.46 11.49 -1.76
N SER A 134 -9.24 11.50 -0.68
CA SER A 134 -10.59 10.97 -0.64
C SER A 134 -11.61 12.03 -1.08
N GLU A 135 -12.36 11.79 -2.14
CA GLU A 135 -13.53 12.61 -2.50
C GLU A 135 -14.69 12.45 -1.48
N ASN A 136 -14.60 11.45 -0.58
CA ASN A 136 -15.55 11.18 0.50
C ASN A 136 -14.83 11.11 1.86
N ILE A 137 -15.35 11.91 2.77
CA ILE A 137 -14.69 12.57 3.91
C ILE A 137 -14.39 11.65 5.12
N HIS A 138 -13.16 11.74 5.66
CA HIS A 138 -12.73 11.23 6.99
C HIS A 138 -12.48 12.37 8.00
N LEU A 139 -13.20 13.49 7.87
CA LEU A 139 -13.00 14.71 8.65
C LEU A 139 -13.11 14.46 10.16
N THR A 140 -14.07 13.65 10.61
CA THR A 140 -14.31 13.45 12.05
C THR A 140 -13.11 12.87 12.82
N TYR A 141 -12.38 11.92 12.21
CA TYR A 141 -11.18 11.36 12.84
C TYR A 141 -9.99 12.32 12.77
N LEU A 142 -9.89 13.07 11.67
CA LEU A 142 -8.91 14.13 11.54
C LEU A 142 -9.13 15.24 12.58
N GLU A 143 -10.38 15.68 12.75
CA GLU A 143 -10.82 16.69 13.74
C GLU A 143 -10.56 16.23 15.17
N SER A 144 -10.79 14.95 15.49
CA SER A 144 -10.47 14.41 16.82
C SER A 144 -8.97 14.50 17.11
N LEU A 145 -8.13 14.20 16.12
CA LEU A 145 -6.67 14.32 16.25
C LEU A 145 -6.19 15.78 16.31
N GLN A 146 -6.90 16.73 15.68
CA GLN A 146 -6.56 18.15 15.79
C GLN A 146 -6.70 18.68 17.23
N SER A 147 -7.65 18.14 18.00
CA SER A 147 -7.91 18.61 19.36
C SER A 147 -6.74 18.40 20.34
N SER A 148 -5.82 17.49 20.03
CA SER A 148 -4.63 17.20 20.84
C SER A 148 -3.34 17.87 20.34
N ILE A 149 -3.38 18.57 19.20
CA ILE A 149 -2.20 19.16 18.55
C ILE A 149 -2.35 20.69 18.48
N SER A 150 -1.27 21.43 18.73
CA SER A 150 -1.30 22.90 18.62
C SER A 150 -1.51 23.35 17.16
N ALA A 151 -2.15 24.51 16.95
CA ALA A 151 -2.44 25.02 15.61
C ALA A 151 -1.17 25.26 14.76
N GLU A 152 -0.07 25.71 15.39
CA GLU A 152 1.21 25.91 14.71
C GLU A 152 1.82 24.57 14.29
N ASP A 153 1.74 23.56 15.16
CA ASP A 153 2.23 22.21 14.84
C ASP A 153 1.41 21.57 13.72
N ILE A 154 0.08 21.74 13.71
CA ILE A 154 -0.81 21.25 12.64
C ILE A 154 -0.34 21.78 11.29
N LYS A 155 -0.10 23.08 11.14
CA LYS A 155 0.34 23.68 9.87
C LYS A 155 1.64 23.05 9.38
N ASN A 156 2.63 22.89 10.26
CA ASN A 156 3.90 22.25 9.92
C ASN A 156 3.72 20.77 9.51
N ILE A 157 2.84 20.04 10.20
CA ILE A 157 2.53 18.65 9.88
C ILE A 157 1.82 18.54 8.52
N GLU A 158 0.85 19.40 8.23
CA GLU A 158 0.16 19.43 6.94
C GLU A 158 1.12 19.74 5.79
N GLU A 159 2.03 20.71 5.96
CA GLU A 159 3.06 21.02 4.96
C GLU A 159 3.96 19.81 4.67
N LYS A 160 4.37 19.07 5.71
CA LYS A 160 5.11 17.80 5.56
C LYS A 160 4.26 16.73 4.86
N GLY A 161 3.00 16.61 5.24
CA GLY A 161 2.03 15.69 4.64
C GLY A 161 1.82 15.95 3.14
N LEU A 162 1.68 17.21 2.73
CA LEU A 162 1.55 17.59 1.31
C LEU A 162 2.82 17.27 0.50
N ARG A 163 4.01 17.48 1.09
CA ARG A 163 5.28 17.09 0.44
C ARG A 163 5.36 15.57 0.26
N LEU A 164 5.01 14.81 1.29
CA LEU A 164 4.97 13.35 1.24
C LEU A 164 3.94 12.86 0.21
N LEU A 165 2.72 13.41 0.22
CA LEU A 165 1.68 13.08 -0.74
C LEU A 165 2.13 13.29 -2.18
N LYS A 166 2.82 14.42 -2.46
CA LYS A 166 3.39 14.69 -3.79
C LYS A 166 4.35 13.59 -4.23
N ASN A 167 5.13 13.01 -3.32
CA ASN A 167 6.01 11.89 -3.63
C ASN A 167 5.22 10.59 -3.84
N ILE A 168 4.25 10.29 -2.97
CA ILE A 168 3.37 9.11 -3.08
C ILE A 168 2.63 9.07 -4.43
N ILE A 169 2.17 10.22 -4.93
CA ILE A 169 1.47 10.30 -6.23
C ILE A 169 2.45 10.17 -7.41
N LYS A 170 3.69 10.63 -7.25
CA LYS A 170 4.71 10.65 -8.30
C LYS A 170 5.42 9.31 -8.50
N ASP A 171 5.66 8.56 -7.43
CA ASP A 171 6.34 7.26 -7.38
C ASP A 171 5.48 6.11 -7.88
#